data_AF-A0A6M6JMA4-F1
#
_entry.id   AF-A0A6M6JMA4-F1
#
_cell.length_a   1.000
_cell.length_b   1.000
_cell.length_c   1.000
_cell.angle_alpha   90.00
_cell.angle_beta   90.00
_cell.angle_gamma   90.00
#
_symmetry.space_group_name_H-M   'P 1'
#
loop_
_entity.id
_entity.type
_entity.pdbx_description
1 polymer ?
#
loop_
_entity_poly.entity_id
_entity_poly.type
_entity_poly.pdbx_seq_one_letter_code
_entity_poly.pdbx_strand_id
1 'polypeptide(L)'
;MKRLFWLGVGAAAGSYVTRRASRAAQAVTPAGIGENIADGLRELGAGLGAFGAEVRAGMTARERELTELVERRTGGHVPTFSEAVAEPAPVLDPRDRAPRAGN
;
A
#
# COMPACT_ATOMS: atom_id res chain seq x y z
N MET A 1 6.15 -7.80 -22.55
CA MET A 1 6.92 -8.87 -21.86
C MET A 1 7.37 -8.53 -20.44
N LYS A 2 7.81 -7.30 -20.11
CA LYS A 2 8.31 -6.96 -18.75
C LYS A 2 7.32 -7.23 -17.60
N ARG A 3 6.00 -7.09 -17.83
CA ARG A 3 4.97 -7.32 -16.79
C ARG A 3 4.85 -8.79 -16.39
N LEU A 4 4.80 -9.73 -17.35
CA LEU A 4 4.77 -11.17 -17.05
C LEU A 4 6.08 -11.65 -16.41
N PHE A 5 7.22 -11.08 -16.83
CA PHE A 5 8.50 -11.34 -16.19
C PHE A 5 8.47 -10.94 -14.71
N TRP A 6 8.03 -9.73 -14.39
CA TRP A 6 7.94 -9.27 -12.99
C TRP A 6 6.93 -10.06 -12.16
N LEU A 7 5.81 -10.50 -12.73
CA LEU A 7 4.88 -11.41 -12.05
C LEU A 7 5.51 -12.79 -11.79
N GLY A 8 6.24 -13.34 -12.76
CA GLY A 8 6.93 -14.62 -12.60
C GLY A 8 8.05 -14.56 -11.56
N VAL A 9 8.83 -13.46 -11.55
CA VAL A 9 9.85 -13.20 -10.54
C VAL A 9 9.24 -13.12 -9.15
N GLY A 10 8.13 -12.39 -8.99
CA GLY A 10 7.42 -12.30 -7.71
C GLY A 10 6.89 -13.65 -7.22
N ALA A 11 6.28 -14.44 -8.10
CA ALA A 11 5.77 -15.77 -7.76
C ALA A 11 6.90 -16.76 -7.39
N ALA A 12 8.01 -16.74 -8.12
CA ALA A 12 9.17 -17.58 -7.83
C ALA A 12 9.79 -17.23 -6.47
N ALA A 13 10.04 -15.93 -6.23
CA ALA A 13 10.57 -15.44 -4.97
C ALA A 13 9.63 -15.78 -3.79
N GLY A 14 8.33 -15.56 -3.94
CA GLY A 14 7.32 -15.91 -2.93
C GLY A 14 7.33 -17.42 -2.61
N SER A 15 7.32 -18.27 -3.64
CA SER A 15 7.30 -19.73 -3.44
C SER A 15 8.55 -20.27 -2.74
N TYR A 16 9.71 -19.64 -2.98
CA TYR A 16 10.98 -19.99 -2.34
C TYR A 16 10.95 -19.66 -0.85
N VAL A 17 10.48 -18.45 -0.49
CA VAL A 17 10.33 -18.03 0.91
C VAL A 17 9.38 -18.98 1.65
N THR A 18 8.23 -19.32 1.06
CA THR A 18 7.26 -20.26 1.67
C THR A 18 7.87 -21.64 1.89
N ARG A 19 8.58 -22.20 0.91
CA ARG A 19 9.28 -23.49 1.06
C ARG A 19 10.34 -23.45 2.17
N ARG A 20 11.07 -22.34 2.29
CA ARG A 20 12.09 -22.15 3.34
C ARG A 20 11.45 -22.05 4.72
N ALA A 21 10.34 -21.32 4.84
CA ALA A 21 9.58 -21.18 6.07
C ALA A 21 8.97 -22.51 6.54
N SER A 22 8.39 -23.31 5.63
CA SER A 22 7.84 -24.63 5.99
C SER A 22 8.92 -25.60 6.52
N ARG A 23 10.13 -25.56 5.95
CA ARG A 23 11.26 -26.36 6.47
C ARG A 23 11.76 -25.87 7.82
N ALA A 24 11.77 -24.56 8.05
CA ALA A 24 12.12 -23.99 9.36
C ALA A 24 11.06 -24.37 10.41
N ALA A 25 9.77 -24.26 10.08
CA ALA A 25 8.67 -24.64 10.97
C ALA A 25 8.71 -26.12 11.37
N GLN A 26 9.06 -27.02 10.45
CA GLN A 26 9.20 -28.46 10.73
C GLN A 26 10.43 -28.79 11.61
N ALA A 27 11.43 -27.91 11.66
CA ALA A 27 12.65 -28.11 12.45
C ALA A 27 12.61 -27.46 13.85
N VAL A 28 11.62 -26.61 14.13
CA VAL A 28 11.62 -25.73 15.32
C VAL A 28 10.85 -26.29 16.54
N THR A 29 10.14 -27.40 16.43
CA THR A 29 9.43 -28.04 17.56
C THR A 29 9.96 -29.46 17.76
N PRO A 30 10.74 -29.80 18.82
CA PRO A 30 10.22 -29.78 20.20
C PRO A 30 11.23 -29.50 21.34
N ALA A 31 12.51 -29.17 21.08
CA ALA A 31 13.53 -29.11 22.15
C ALA A 31 14.20 -27.74 22.38
N GLY A 32 13.81 -26.68 21.67
CA GLY A 32 14.54 -25.39 21.67
C GLY A 32 13.68 -24.13 21.74
N ILE A 33 12.43 -24.22 22.20
CA ILE A 33 11.54 -23.07 22.37
C ILE A 33 11.63 -22.59 23.82
N GLY A 34 12.72 -21.90 24.14
CA GLY A 34 12.86 -21.10 25.35
C GLY A 34 13.56 -19.81 24.93
N GLU A 35 12.89 -18.68 25.16
CA GLU A 35 13.43 -17.31 25.05
C GLU A 35 13.60 -16.71 23.62
N ASN A 36 14.15 -17.43 22.63
CA ASN A 36 14.57 -16.80 21.35
C ASN A 36 13.47 -16.45 20.33
N ILE A 37 12.23 -16.93 20.49
CA ILE A 37 11.15 -16.65 19.52
C ILE A 37 10.63 -15.22 19.64
N ALA A 38 10.51 -14.70 20.88
CA ALA A 38 9.99 -13.36 21.09
C ALA A 38 10.93 -12.30 20.48
N ASP A 39 12.24 -12.49 20.63
CA ASP A 39 13.25 -11.62 20.04
C ASP A 39 13.32 -11.78 18.52
N GLY A 40 13.20 -13.01 17.99
CA GLY A 40 13.10 -13.24 16.55
C GLY A 40 11.88 -12.58 15.91
N LEU A 41 10.73 -12.58 16.59
CA LEU A 41 9.52 -11.91 16.13
C LEU A 41 9.62 -10.38 16.23
N ARG A 42 10.29 -9.85 17.26
CA ARG A 42 10.57 -8.41 17.38
C ARG A 42 11.49 -7.92 16.28
N GLU A 43 12.60 -8.62 16.04
CA GLU A 43 13.56 -8.29 15.00
C GLU A 43 12.92 -8.38 13.60
N LEU A 44 12.11 -9.42 13.37
CA LEU A 44 11.33 -9.55 12.14
C LEU A 44 10.33 -8.40 12.00
N GLY A 45 9.62 -8.04 13.08
CA GLY A 45 8.69 -6.90 13.08
C GLY A 45 9.39 -5.58 12.75
N ALA A 46 10.57 -5.35 13.32
CA ALA A 46 11.41 -4.19 13.02
C ALA A 46 11.85 -4.18 11.55
N GLY A 47 12.32 -5.31 11.02
CA GLY A 47 12.72 -5.46 9.61
C GLY A 47 11.56 -5.24 8.64
N LEU A 48 10.37 -5.78 8.94
CA LEU A 48 9.17 -5.56 8.14
C LEU A 48 8.69 -4.10 8.19
N GLY A 49 8.81 -3.43 9.34
CA GLY A 49 8.50 -2.02 9.48
C GLY A 49 9.43 -1.14 8.64
N ALA A 50 10.73 -1.39 8.68
CA ALA A 50 11.73 -0.66 7.90
C ALA A 50 11.52 -0.87 6.38
N PHE A 51 11.30 -2.11 5.95
CA PHE A 51 10.95 -2.41 4.56
C PHE A 51 9.66 -1.71 4.12
N GLY A 52 8.62 -1.72 4.95
CA GLY A 52 7.36 -1.03 4.66
C GLY A 52 7.55 0.48 4.51
N ALA A 53 8.42 1.10 5.32
CA ALA A 53 8.76 2.51 5.21
C ALA A 53 9.49 2.82 3.89
N GLU A 54 10.44 1.97 3.49
CA GLU A 54 11.19 2.12 2.23
C GLU A 54 10.29 1.93 1.00
N VAL A 55 9.41 0.92 1.01
CA VAL A 55 8.41 0.70 -0.04
C VAL A 55 7.47 1.90 -0.15
N ARG A 56 6.97 2.42 0.98
CA ARG A 56 6.10 3.61 1.00
C ARG A 56 6.82 4.82 0.40
N ALA A 57 8.06 5.06 0.81
CA ALA A 57 8.86 6.16 0.27
C ALA A 57 9.07 6.04 -1.25
N GLY A 58 9.37 4.82 -1.73
CA GLY A 58 9.51 4.53 -3.16
C GLY A 58 8.21 4.70 -3.94
N MET A 59 7.07 4.28 -3.38
CA MET A 59 5.75 4.47 -3.99
C MET A 59 5.40 5.95 -4.11
N THR A 60 5.58 6.75 -3.05
CA THR A 60 5.30 8.19 -3.10
C THR A 60 6.19 8.93 -4.11
N ALA A 61 7.46 8.54 -4.25
CA ALA A 61 8.34 9.09 -5.29
C ALA A 61 7.82 8.74 -6.70
N ARG A 62 7.41 7.49 -6.92
CA ARG A 62 6.88 7.05 -8.22
C ARG A 62 5.52 7.64 -8.56
N GLU A 63 4.63 7.76 -7.59
CA GLU A 63 3.31 8.37 -7.76
C GLU A 63 3.43 9.80 -8.27
N ARG A 64 4.36 10.61 -7.73
CA ARG A 64 4.61 11.97 -8.25
C ARG A 64 5.02 11.97 -9.71
N GLU A 65 5.97 11.12 -10.09
CA GLU A 65 6.40 11.01 -11.48
C GLU A 65 5.25 10.55 -12.41
N LEU A 66 4.41 9.63 -11.95
CA LEU A 66 3.24 9.17 -12.70
C LEU A 66 2.16 10.26 -12.82
N THR A 67 1.83 10.94 -11.73
CA THR A 67 0.86 12.04 -11.70
C THR A 67 1.27 13.13 -12.68
N GLU A 68 2.51 13.60 -12.62
CA GLU A 68 3.01 14.59 -13.56
C GLU A 68 2.89 14.15 -15.04
N LEU A 69 3.20 12.88 -15.33
CA LEU A 69 3.07 12.34 -16.69
C LEU A 69 1.60 12.29 -17.15
N VAL A 70 0.68 11.97 -16.25
CA VAL A 70 -0.75 11.92 -16.55
C VAL A 70 -1.32 13.33 -16.74
N GLU A 71 -0.99 14.26 -15.85
CA GLU A 71 -1.44 15.66 -15.94
C GLU A 71 -0.91 16.33 -17.21
N ARG A 72 0.38 16.13 -17.55
CA ARG A 72 0.95 16.63 -18.82
C ARG A 72 0.25 16.06 -20.05
N ARG A 73 -0.21 14.80 -20.00
CA ARG A 73 -0.86 14.14 -21.13
C ARG A 73 -2.33 14.53 -21.28
N THR A 74 -3.06 14.60 -20.17
CA THR A 74 -4.51 14.78 -20.15
C THR A 74 -4.91 16.25 -20.00
N GLY A 75 -4.00 17.11 -19.53
CA GLY A 75 -4.27 18.53 -19.26
C GLY A 75 -5.17 18.76 -18.04
N GLY A 76 -5.49 17.71 -17.27
CA GLY A 76 -6.36 17.76 -16.11
C GLY A 76 -5.66 17.20 -14.87
N HIS A 77 -6.08 17.69 -13.70
CA HIS A 77 -5.53 17.30 -12.39
C HIS A 77 -5.90 15.86 -12.03
N VAL A 78 -4.94 15.10 -11.49
CA VAL A 78 -5.21 13.76 -10.93
C VAL A 78 -5.52 13.92 -9.43
N PRO A 79 -6.74 13.59 -8.97
CA PRO A 79 -7.11 13.75 -7.58
C PRO A 79 -6.23 12.87 -6.68
N THR A 80 -5.85 13.44 -5.54
CA THR A 80 -5.16 12.70 -4.49
C THR A 80 -6.06 11.62 -3.91
N PHE A 81 -5.47 10.57 -3.30
CA PHE A 81 -6.25 9.49 -2.71
C PHE A 81 -7.28 10.01 -1.68
N SER A 82 -6.91 11.02 -0.90
CA SER A 82 -7.81 11.69 0.06
C SER A 82 -9.00 12.36 -0.62
N GLU A 83 -8.81 12.98 -1.78
CA GLU A 83 -9.89 13.63 -2.52
C GLU A 83 -10.79 12.61 -3.21
N ALA A 84 -10.23 11.49 -3.68
CA ALA A 84 -11.01 10.40 -4.28
C ALA A 84 -11.88 9.66 -3.26
N VAL A 85 -11.43 9.60 -2.00
CA VAL A 85 -12.16 8.95 -0.89
C VAL A 85 -13.05 9.94 -0.15
N ALA A 86 -12.82 11.24 -0.25
CA ALA A 86 -13.71 12.25 0.29
C ALA A 86 -15.07 12.14 -0.43
N GLU A 87 -16.13 11.98 0.35
CA GLU A 87 -17.50 12.05 -0.16
C GLU A 87 -17.68 13.44 -0.82
N PRO A 88 -18.20 13.53 -2.06
CA PRO A 88 -18.35 14.81 -2.72
C PRO A 88 -19.19 15.72 -1.83
N ALA A 89 -18.62 16.85 -1.41
CA ALA A 89 -19.34 17.84 -0.63
C ALA A 89 -20.66 18.13 -1.35
N PRO A 90 -21.81 18.16 -0.62
CA PRO A 90 -23.09 18.41 -1.26
C PRO A 90 -22.96 19.71 -2.05
N VAL A 91 -23.18 19.62 -3.35
CA VAL A 91 -23.25 20.80 -4.21
C VAL A 91 -24.47 21.57 -3.73
N LEU A 92 -24.25 22.56 -2.87
CA LEU A 92 -25.29 23.47 -2.43
C LEU A 92 -25.78 24.20 -3.68
N ASP A 93 -26.95 23.82 -4.21
CA ASP A 93 -27.59 24.54 -5.30
C ASP A 93 -27.88 25.97 -4.79
N PRO A 94 -27.33 27.02 -5.42
CA PRO A 94 -27.60 28.40 -5.05
C PRO A 94 -29.11 28.74 -5.02
N ARG A 95 -29.96 27.93 -5.66
CA ARG A 95 -31.42 28.07 -5.70
C ARG A 95 -32.13 27.68 -4.41
N ASP A 96 -31.51 26.88 -3.54
CA ASP A 96 -32.08 26.50 -2.24
C ASP A 96 -31.97 27.63 -1.19
N ARG A 97 -31.29 28.73 -1.52
CA ARG A 97 -31.14 29.93 -0.66
C ARG A 97 -32.22 30.99 -0.86
N ALA A 98 -33.24 30.77 -1.67
CA ALA A 98 -34.31 31.76 -1.80
C ALA A 98 -35.08 31.86 -0.46
N PRO A 99 -35.05 33.00 0.26
CA PRO A 99 -35.90 33.18 1.41
C PRO A 99 -37.34 33.17 0.92
N ARG A 100 -38.11 32.19 1.40
CA ARG A 100 -39.55 32.13 1.21
C ARG A 100 -40.15 33.33 1.95
N ALA A 101 -40.21 34.48 1.26
CA ALA A 101 -40.95 35.64 1.71
C ALA A 101 -42.42 35.23 1.81
N GLY A 102 -42.86 34.98 3.04
CA GLY A 102 -44.23 34.65 3.38
C GLY A 102 -45.15 35.83 3.13
N ASN A 103 -46.37 35.47 2.71
CA ASN A 103 -47.57 36.30 2.59
C ASN A 103 -48.09 36.75 3.95
#